data_AF-A0A8H4IVL1-F1
#
_entry.id   AF-A0A8H4IVL1-F1
#
_cell.length_a   1.000
_cell.length_b   1.000
_cell.length_c   1.000
_cell.angle_alpha   90.00
_cell.angle_beta   90.00
_cell.angle_gamma   90.00
#
_symmetry.space_group_name_H-M   'P 1'
#
loop_
_entity.id
_entity.type
_entity.pdbx_description
1 polymer ?
#
loop_
_entity_poly.entity_id
_entity_poly.type
_entity_poly.pdbx_seq_one_letter_code
_entity_poly.pdbx_strand_id
1 'polypeptide(L)'
;MADITVPATDLAGEKLCIQLSSNDETKPLSDAEIEQISTLLESQSSGWSKAPRTYIVLWNIGRLDLFHDLLELGFSDFCFPLEPTALPPSLEPSVRRAIVQCQRIILTKSVDLEKGENGRHRHFGKDDHLPFRIQKRLGAGGYSQVDLIKSRISFKEYALKRIPRWTAFWNNSRQAVRQFAADMQLIKALKHRHIVQFVGSYTDPKYLGMIISPVADMNLAEYMDLLAGNHEGKQPIDFHIPEDEDTLSSLKKDFKAYPQYGLGHDWSSYSPQDAASLLLYFLKRLGQPLIPYEFLEAFRNPC
;
A
#
# COMPACT_ATOMS: atom_id res chain seq x y z
N MET A 1 -34.29 28.92 6.91
CA MET A 1 -34.18 27.62 7.60
C MET A 1 -34.59 26.60 6.57
N ALA A 2 -33.62 25.95 5.93
CA ALA A 2 -33.90 24.89 4.97
C ALA A 2 -34.06 23.59 5.76
N ASP A 3 -35.23 22.96 5.63
CA ASP A 3 -35.50 21.65 6.20
C ASP A 3 -34.57 20.63 5.54
N ILE A 4 -33.64 20.13 6.35
CA ILE A 4 -32.79 19.01 5.98
C ILE A 4 -33.68 17.77 6.04
N THR A 5 -34.06 17.23 4.88
CA THR A 5 -34.60 15.87 4.79
C THR A 5 -33.50 14.86 5.14
N VAL A 6 -33.30 14.66 6.43
CA VAL A 6 -32.61 13.49 6.98
C VAL A 6 -33.50 12.28 6.66
N PRO A 7 -32.97 11.18 6.08
CA PRO A 7 -33.76 9.98 5.84
C PRO A 7 -34.39 9.52 7.16
N ALA A 8 -35.60 8.94 7.10
CA ALA A 8 -36.49 8.72 8.24
C ALA A 8 -35.93 7.89 9.42
N THR A 9 -34.70 7.36 9.33
CA THR A 9 -33.86 6.99 10.48
C THR A 9 -32.38 7.05 10.07
N ASP A 10 -31.74 8.23 10.14
CA ASP A 10 -30.27 8.35 10.05
C ASP A 10 -29.64 7.82 11.36
N LEU A 11 -29.56 6.50 11.47
CA LEU A 11 -29.02 5.83 12.66
C LEU A 11 -27.54 6.21 12.92
N ALA A 12 -26.82 6.60 11.87
CA ALA A 12 -25.43 7.06 11.98
C ALA A 12 -25.38 8.47 12.58
N GLY A 13 -26.28 9.36 12.15
CA GLY A 13 -26.49 10.69 12.70
C GLY A 13 -27.04 10.68 14.13
N GLU A 14 -27.98 9.80 14.45
CA GLU A 14 -28.47 9.61 15.82
C GLU A 14 -27.34 9.18 16.76
N LYS A 15 -26.51 8.23 16.32
CA LYS A 15 -25.35 7.80 17.11
C LYS A 15 -24.29 8.89 17.24
N LEU A 16 -24.06 9.66 16.17
CA LEU A 16 -23.18 10.84 16.20
C LEU A 16 -23.69 11.89 17.19
N CYS A 17 -25.00 12.16 17.20
CA CYS A 17 -25.63 13.07 18.14
C CYS A 17 -25.36 12.61 19.58
N ILE A 18 -25.61 11.34 19.89
CA ILE A 18 -25.32 10.76 21.20
C ILE A 18 -23.83 10.89 21.55
N GLN A 19 -22.92 10.52 20.65
CA GLN A 19 -21.47 10.53 20.91
C GLN A 19 -20.89 11.93 21.08
N LEU A 20 -21.39 12.91 20.32
CA LEU A 20 -20.94 14.30 20.39
C LEU A 20 -21.59 15.07 21.56
N SER A 21 -22.81 14.70 21.98
CA SER A 21 -23.43 15.25 23.18
C SER A 21 -22.90 14.65 24.49
N SER A 22 -22.33 13.44 24.45
CA SER A 22 -21.78 12.75 25.63
C SER A 22 -20.31 13.09 25.90
N ASN A 23 -19.57 13.49 24.87
CA ASN A 23 -18.17 13.89 24.99
C ASN A 23 -18.08 15.39 25.29
N ASP A 24 -17.15 15.77 26.16
CA ASP A 24 -16.67 17.15 26.29
C ASP A 24 -16.37 17.67 24.86
N GLU A 25 -17.02 18.77 24.44
CA GLU A 25 -17.20 19.25 23.03
C GLU A 25 -15.90 19.43 22.22
N THR A 26 -14.75 19.14 22.83
CA THR A 26 -13.39 19.35 22.32
C THR A 26 -12.64 18.06 21.98
N LYS A 27 -13.13 16.87 22.35
CA LYS A 27 -12.40 15.61 22.12
C LYS A 27 -12.63 15.04 20.71
N PRO A 28 -11.57 14.79 19.92
CA PRO A 28 -11.69 14.08 18.64
C PRO A 28 -12.24 12.67 18.80
N LEU A 29 -13.01 12.21 17.81
CA LEU A 29 -13.46 10.83 17.71
C LEU A 29 -12.25 9.88 17.58
N SER A 30 -12.37 8.69 18.14
CA SER A 30 -11.41 7.59 17.96
C SER A 30 -11.62 6.85 16.63
N ASP A 31 -10.60 6.14 16.16
CA ASP A 31 -10.72 5.28 14.98
C ASP A 31 -11.79 4.18 15.15
N ALA A 32 -12.03 3.74 16.39
CA ALA A 32 -13.09 2.78 16.72
C ALA A 32 -14.49 3.38 16.51
N GLU A 33 -14.70 4.62 16.97
CA GLU A 33 -15.98 5.32 16.80
C GLU A 33 -16.27 5.61 15.32
N ILE A 34 -15.25 6.04 14.58
CA ILE A 34 -15.37 6.27 13.13
C ILE A 34 -15.69 4.96 12.39
N GLU A 35 -15.08 3.83 12.78
CA GLU A 35 -15.41 2.51 12.21
C GLU A 35 -16.86 2.10 12.51
N GLN A 36 -17.32 2.34 13.74
CA GLN A 36 -18.71 2.04 14.10
C GLN A 36 -19.69 2.87 13.26
N ILE A 37 -19.38 4.15 13.02
CA ILE A 37 -20.17 5.01 12.13
C ILE A 37 -20.13 4.44 10.71
N SER A 38 -18.95 4.09 10.19
CA SER A 38 -18.81 3.48 8.86
C SER A 38 -19.68 2.23 8.69
N THR A 39 -19.69 1.35 9.70
CA THR A 39 -20.51 0.13 9.72
C THR A 39 -22.02 0.44 9.70
N LEU A 40 -22.45 1.51 10.38
CA LEU A 40 -23.84 1.98 10.32
C LEU A 40 -24.19 2.64 8.99
N LEU A 41 -23.22 3.26 8.32
CA LEU A 41 -23.41 3.81 6.99
C LEU A 41 -23.54 2.71 5.94
N GLU A 42 -22.84 1.58 6.08
CA GLU A 42 -22.95 0.43 5.17
C GLU A 42 -24.39 -0.11 5.07
N SER A 43 -25.17 -0.06 6.16
CA SER A 43 -26.57 -0.51 6.16
C SER A 43 -27.56 0.52 5.60
N GLN A 44 -27.17 1.80 5.49
CA GLN A 44 -28.04 2.90 5.06
C GLN A 44 -27.76 3.36 3.63
N SER A 45 -26.47 3.46 3.26
CA SER A 45 -26.02 3.93 1.95
C SER A 45 -24.62 3.43 1.63
N SER A 46 -24.49 2.68 0.53
CA SER A 46 -23.19 2.18 0.06
C SER A 46 -22.22 3.29 -0.39
N GLY A 47 -22.72 4.51 -0.59
CA GLY A 47 -21.89 5.67 -0.93
C GLY A 47 -21.25 6.30 0.30
N TRP A 48 -22.00 6.43 1.39
CA TRP A 48 -21.55 7.14 2.60
C TRP A 48 -20.47 6.35 3.36
N SER A 49 -20.56 5.03 3.37
CA SER A 49 -19.56 4.16 4.01
C SER A 49 -18.17 4.23 3.36
N LYS A 50 -18.05 4.77 2.14
CA LYS A 50 -16.76 4.97 1.44
C LYS A 50 -15.99 6.20 1.92
N ALA A 51 -16.61 7.09 2.69
CA ALA A 51 -15.95 8.28 3.21
C ALA A 51 -16.56 8.70 4.56
N PRO A 52 -16.47 7.83 5.59
CA PRO A 52 -17.10 8.08 6.89
C PRO A 52 -16.62 9.37 7.56
N ARG A 53 -15.35 9.79 7.40
CA ARG A 53 -14.87 11.06 7.98
C ARG A 53 -15.46 12.26 7.26
N THR A 54 -15.56 12.18 5.95
CA THR A 54 -16.24 13.19 5.12
C THR A 54 -17.71 13.29 5.54
N TYR A 55 -18.38 12.15 5.79
CA TYR A 55 -19.76 12.12 6.27
C TYR A 55 -19.89 12.84 7.61
N ILE A 56 -19.05 12.50 8.59
CA ILE A 56 -19.07 13.10 9.93
C ILE A 56 -18.89 14.61 9.84
N VAL A 57 -17.93 15.10 9.03
CA VAL A 57 -17.67 16.53 8.87
C VAL A 57 -18.87 17.25 8.24
N LEU A 58 -19.41 16.71 7.14
CA LEU A 58 -20.56 17.32 6.45
C LEU A 58 -21.84 17.27 7.30
N TRP A 59 -22.04 16.19 8.06
CA TRP A 59 -23.13 16.06 9.02
C TRP A 59 -23.04 17.16 10.09
N ASN A 60 -21.86 17.37 10.68
CA ASN A 60 -21.63 18.36 11.74
C ASN A 60 -21.83 19.81 11.28
N ILE A 61 -21.56 20.12 10.01
CA ILE A 61 -21.78 21.47 9.46
C ILE A 61 -23.15 21.64 8.80
N GLY A 62 -24.01 20.61 8.84
CA GLY A 62 -25.34 20.63 8.24
C GLY A 62 -25.34 20.70 6.71
N ARG A 63 -24.30 20.16 6.04
CA ARG A 63 -24.12 20.19 4.58
C ARG A 63 -23.93 18.82 3.93
N LEU A 64 -24.73 17.83 4.37
CA LEU A 64 -24.74 16.49 3.75
C LEU A 64 -25.17 16.50 2.27
N ASP A 65 -25.89 17.54 1.84
CA ASP A 65 -26.24 17.78 0.44
C ASP A 65 -25.01 17.78 -0.47
N LEU A 66 -23.84 18.20 0.04
CA LEU A 66 -22.58 18.26 -0.70
C LEU A 66 -21.85 16.91 -0.83
N PHE A 67 -22.30 15.87 -0.13
CA PHE A 67 -21.52 14.64 -0.01
C PHE A 67 -21.32 13.95 -1.35
N HIS A 68 -22.38 13.85 -2.17
CA HIS A 68 -22.31 13.16 -3.45
C HIS A 68 -21.43 13.91 -4.45
N ASP A 69 -21.64 15.22 -4.58
CA ASP A 69 -20.85 16.10 -5.44
C ASP A 69 -19.35 16.03 -5.12
N LEU A 70 -19.01 15.98 -3.83
CA LEU A 70 -17.61 15.85 -3.41
C LEU A 70 -17.02 14.48 -3.80
N LEU A 71 -17.76 13.39 -3.61
CA LEU A 71 -17.31 12.07 -4.03
C LEU A 71 -17.11 11.98 -5.55
N GLU A 72 -18.00 12.55 -6.36
CA GLU A 72 -17.87 12.58 -7.82
C GLU A 72 -16.63 13.35 -8.28
N LEU A 73 -16.25 14.40 -7.54
CA LEU A 73 -15.00 15.14 -7.75
C LEU A 73 -13.74 14.38 -7.25
N GLY A 74 -13.88 13.13 -6.82
CA GLY A 74 -12.79 12.29 -6.33
C GLY A 74 -12.34 12.62 -4.90
N PHE A 75 -13.11 13.41 -4.16
CA PHE A 75 -12.84 13.67 -2.76
C PHE A 75 -13.00 12.39 -1.93
N SER A 76 -12.11 12.16 -0.97
CA SER A 76 -12.16 11.00 -0.07
C SER A 76 -11.55 11.33 1.28
N ASP A 77 -11.71 10.44 2.25
CA ASP A 77 -11.13 10.59 3.57
C ASP A 77 -9.58 10.69 3.55
N PHE A 78 -8.95 10.22 2.48
CA PHE A 78 -7.52 10.41 2.24
C PHE A 78 -7.10 11.87 2.08
N CYS A 79 -8.02 12.76 1.70
CA CYS A 79 -7.74 14.18 1.50
C CYS A 79 -7.47 14.91 2.83
N PHE A 80 -7.90 14.38 3.98
CA PHE A 80 -7.61 14.98 5.28
C PHE A 80 -6.13 14.78 5.68
N PRO A 81 -5.50 15.73 6.42
CA PRO A 81 -6.03 17.04 6.78
C PRO A 81 -6.10 18.01 5.59
N LEU A 82 -7.11 18.87 5.58
CA LEU A 82 -7.40 19.83 4.51
C LEU A 82 -6.91 21.23 4.86
N GLU A 83 -6.32 21.88 3.86
CA GLU A 83 -6.20 23.33 3.81
C GLU A 83 -7.37 23.95 3.02
N PRO A 84 -7.78 25.20 3.28
CA PRO A 84 -8.89 25.84 2.57
C PRO A 84 -8.74 25.85 1.03
N THR A 85 -7.50 25.84 0.54
CA THR A 85 -7.15 25.82 -0.89
C THR A 85 -7.31 24.45 -1.55
N ALA A 86 -7.31 23.36 -0.76
CA ALA A 86 -7.40 21.98 -1.26
C ALA A 86 -8.85 21.54 -1.58
N LEU A 87 -9.84 22.29 -1.12
CA LEU A 87 -11.26 22.04 -1.42
C LEU A 87 -11.63 22.54 -2.82
N PRO A 88 -12.71 22.05 -3.47
CA PRO A 88 -13.15 22.57 -4.76
C PRO A 88 -13.50 24.07 -4.72
N PRO A 89 -13.14 24.87 -5.74
CA PRO A 89 -13.47 26.30 -5.80
C PRO A 89 -14.96 26.58 -5.99
N SER A 90 -15.74 25.58 -6.40
CA SER A 90 -17.19 25.61 -6.46
C SER A 90 -17.86 25.72 -5.09
N LEU A 91 -17.16 25.37 -4.01
CA LEU A 91 -17.69 25.51 -2.65
C LEU A 91 -17.62 26.96 -2.15
N GLU A 92 -18.68 27.39 -1.48
CA GLU A 92 -18.72 28.70 -0.83
C GLU A 92 -17.57 28.85 0.20
N PRO A 93 -16.91 30.03 0.28
CA PRO A 93 -15.82 30.25 1.23
C PRO A 93 -16.20 29.99 2.70
N SER A 94 -17.45 30.23 3.09
CA SER A 94 -17.96 29.94 4.44
C SER A 94 -17.95 28.43 4.72
N VAL A 95 -18.45 27.61 3.80
CA VAL A 95 -18.48 26.14 3.87
C VAL A 95 -17.06 25.58 3.92
N ARG A 96 -16.16 26.08 3.07
CA ARG A 96 -14.74 25.66 3.08
C ARG A 96 -14.10 25.86 4.45
N ARG A 97 -14.33 27.03 5.07
CA ARG A 97 -13.85 27.32 6.44
C ARG A 97 -14.49 26.41 7.47
N ALA A 98 -15.80 26.15 7.36
CA ALA A 98 -16.51 25.25 8.27
C ALA A 98 -15.97 23.82 8.21
N ILE A 99 -15.73 23.28 7.00
CA ILE A 99 -15.10 21.96 6.81
C ILE A 99 -13.72 21.93 7.47
N VAL A 100 -12.87 22.92 7.19
CA VAL A 100 -11.50 22.99 7.74
C VAL A 100 -11.50 23.11 9.26
N GLN A 101 -12.46 23.83 9.84
CA GLN A 101 -12.59 23.96 11.30
C GLN A 101 -13.18 22.71 11.96
N CYS A 102 -14.09 22.02 11.27
CA CYS A 102 -14.78 20.83 11.77
C CYS A 102 -13.90 19.58 11.69
N GLN A 103 -12.97 19.50 10.73
CA GLN A 103 -12.13 18.31 10.52
C GLN A 103 -11.38 17.85 11.79
N ARG A 104 -11.09 18.74 12.75
CA ARG A 104 -10.43 18.37 14.02
C ARG A 104 -11.12 17.23 14.77
N ILE A 105 -12.44 17.06 14.58
CA ILE A 105 -13.24 15.99 15.18
C ILE A 105 -12.84 14.61 14.62
N ILE A 106 -12.35 14.57 13.38
CA ILE A 106 -12.01 13.33 12.66
C ILE A 106 -10.51 13.14 12.43
N LEU A 107 -9.64 14.04 12.89
CA LEU A 107 -8.19 13.88 12.73
C LEU A 107 -7.62 12.93 13.79
N THR A 108 -7.62 11.64 13.47
CA THR A 108 -7.05 10.58 14.31
C THR A 108 -5.60 10.25 13.92
N LYS A 109 -4.93 9.42 14.74
CA LYS A 109 -3.59 8.93 14.45
C LYS A 109 -3.51 8.24 13.09
N SER A 110 -4.58 7.59 12.63
CA SER A 110 -4.57 6.84 11.39
C SER A 110 -4.47 7.70 10.12
N VAL A 111 -4.90 8.97 10.15
CA VAL A 111 -4.98 9.85 8.96
C VAL A 111 -3.62 10.03 8.27
N ASP A 112 -2.52 10.07 9.03
CA ASP A 112 -1.17 10.22 8.44
C ASP A 112 -0.52 8.89 8.03
N LEU A 113 -1.19 7.75 8.25
CA LEU A 113 -0.56 6.44 8.02
C LEU A 113 -0.21 6.22 6.55
N GLU A 114 -0.99 6.78 5.62
CA GLU A 114 -0.84 6.56 4.18
C GLU A 114 -0.24 7.78 3.44
N LYS A 115 0.48 8.65 4.17
CA LYS A 115 1.09 9.87 3.59
C LYS A 115 2.49 9.63 3.01
N GLY A 116 2.86 8.38 2.76
CA GLY A 116 4.11 8.01 2.11
C GLY A 116 5.33 8.46 2.89
N GLU A 117 6.34 8.99 2.20
CA GLU A 117 7.58 9.50 2.81
C GLU A 117 7.35 10.62 3.83
N ASN A 118 6.32 11.45 3.59
CA ASN A 118 5.91 12.57 4.45
C ASN A 118 5.08 12.11 5.65
N GLY A 119 4.65 10.84 5.67
CA GLY A 119 3.94 10.21 6.77
C GLY A 119 4.84 9.94 7.97
N ARG A 120 4.27 10.13 9.17
CA ARG A 120 4.94 9.78 10.43
C ARG A 120 4.72 8.31 10.74
N HIS A 121 5.74 7.65 11.28
CA HIS A 121 5.58 6.32 11.87
C HIS A 121 4.54 6.39 13.01
N ARG A 122 3.56 5.48 13.02
CA ARG A 122 2.47 5.50 13.99
C ARG A 122 2.59 4.42 15.06
N HIS A 123 2.22 4.77 16.29
CA HIS A 123 2.15 3.81 17.40
C HIS A 123 0.69 3.54 17.76
N PHE A 124 0.31 2.27 17.68
CA PHE A 124 -1.00 1.76 18.06
C PHE A 124 -0.87 0.99 19.38
N GLY A 125 -1.72 1.32 20.35
CA GLY A 125 -1.86 0.60 21.61
C GLY A 125 -2.55 -0.75 21.45
N LYS A 126 -2.73 -1.47 22.56
CA LYS A 126 -3.43 -2.77 22.58
C LYS A 126 -4.90 -2.66 22.18
N ASP A 127 -5.52 -1.54 22.54
CA ASP A 127 -6.94 -1.27 22.31
C ASP A 127 -7.15 -0.32 21.11
N ASP A 128 -6.06 0.10 20.44
CA ASP A 128 -6.16 0.90 19.22
C ASP A 128 -6.49 -0.01 18.03
N HIS A 129 -7.42 0.43 17.19
CA HIS A 129 -7.74 -0.27 15.93
C HIS A 129 -6.81 0.19 14.80
N LEU A 130 -6.27 -0.79 14.06
CA LEU A 130 -5.52 -0.51 12.84
C LEU A 130 -6.49 -0.02 11.75
N PRO A 131 -6.13 1.02 10.98
CA PRO A 131 -7.02 1.63 9.98
C PRO A 131 -7.06 0.85 8.66
N PHE A 132 -7.00 -0.48 8.74
CA PHE A 132 -7.06 -1.38 7.60
C PHE A 132 -7.58 -2.75 8.05
N ARG A 133 -8.12 -3.51 7.09
CA ARG A 133 -8.52 -4.90 7.30
C ARG A 133 -7.52 -5.81 6.59
N ILE A 134 -7.07 -6.87 7.27
CA ILE A 134 -6.27 -7.92 6.63
C ILE A 134 -7.20 -8.79 5.79
N GLN A 135 -6.89 -8.98 4.51
CA GLN A 135 -7.70 -9.79 3.59
C GLN A 135 -7.11 -11.20 3.41
N LYS A 136 -5.85 -11.31 2.99
CA LYS A 136 -5.18 -12.61 2.78
C LYS A 136 -3.68 -12.52 3.03
N ARG A 137 -3.04 -13.64 3.33
CA ARG A 137 -1.57 -13.73 3.37
C ARG A 137 -1.04 -13.81 1.93
N LEU A 138 -0.06 -12.97 1.59
CA LEU A 138 0.63 -12.98 0.30
C LEU A 138 1.90 -13.82 0.34
N GLY A 139 2.59 -13.85 1.48
CA GLY A 139 3.79 -14.65 1.64
C GLY A 139 4.31 -14.64 3.07
N ALA A 140 5.26 -15.52 3.34
CA ALA A 140 5.98 -15.57 4.61
C ALA A 140 7.46 -15.88 4.34
N GLY A 141 8.34 -15.17 5.04
CA GLY A 141 9.77 -15.47 5.12
C GLY A 141 10.18 -15.78 6.56
N GLY A 142 11.47 -16.03 6.79
CA GLY A 142 11.98 -16.52 8.08
C GLY A 142 11.55 -15.72 9.32
N TYR A 143 11.44 -14.39 9.21
CA TYR A 143 11.07 -13.51 10.34
C TYR A 143 10.00 -12.47 9.98
N SER A 144 9.38 -12.57 8.80
CA SER A 144 8.41 -11.58 8.33
C SER A 144 7.25 -12.23 7.60
N GLN A 145 6.06 -11.69 7.83
CA GLN A 145 4.84 -12.04 7.12
C GLN A 145 4.47 -10.89 6.18
N VAL A 146 3.97 -11.22 4.99
CA VAL A 146 3.39 -10.22 4.07
C VAL A 146 1.92 -10.55 3.86
N ASP A 147 1.05 -9.57 4.11
CA ASP A 147 -0.38 -9.69 3.96
C ASP A 147 -0.91 -8.66 2.96
N LEU A 148 -1.95 -9.03 2.22
CA LEU A 148 -2.81 -8.09 1.52
C LEU A 148 -3.73 -7.45 2.55
N ILE A 149 -3.73 -6.12 2.58
CA ILE A 149 -4.62 -5.32 3.42
C ILE A 149 -5.45 -4.39 2.55
N LYS A 150 -6.65 -4.07 3.02
CA LYS A 150 -7.49 -3.01 2.48
C LYS A 150 -7.57 -1.87 3.47
N SER A 151 -7.15 -0.68 3.03
CA SER A 151 -7.26 0.55 3.81
C SER A 151 -8.71 0.86 4.15
N ARG A 152 -8.95 1.38 5.35
CA ARG A 152 -10.24 1.99 5.76
C ARG A 152 -10.28 3.50 5.51
N ILE A 153 -9.17 4.09 5.06
CA ILE A 153 -9.04 5.52 4.77
C ILE A 153 -9.16 5.76 3.26
N SER A 154 -8.28 5.14 2.48
CA SER A 154 -8.25 5.30 1.02
C SER A 154 -9.03 4.22 0.27
N PHE A 155 -9.49 3.17 0.96
CA PHE A 155 -10.11 1.97 0.38
C PHE A 155 -9.23 1.23 -0.64
N LYS A 156 -7.95 1.60 -0.74
CA LYS A 156 -6.96 0.96 -1.61
C LYS A 156 -6.41 -0.30 -0.97
N GLU A 157 -5.96 -1.19 -1.83
CA GLU A 157 -5.27 -2.41 -1.46
C GLU A 157 -3.75 -2.17 -1.39
N TYR A 158 -3.14 -2.70 -0.33
CA TYR A 158 -1.72 -2.55 -0.05
C TYR A 158 -1.12 -3.86 0.43
N ALA A 159 0.20 -3.99 0.26
CA ALA A 159 0.95 -5.08 0.87
C ALA A 159 1.51 -4.61 2.22
N LEU A 160 1.28 -5.40 3.26
CA LEU A 160 1.71 -5.15 4.64
C LEU A 160 2.77 -6.17 5.05
N LYS A 161 4.02 -5.72 5.15
CA LYS A 161 5.12 -6.51 5.73
C LYS A 161 5.12 -6.33 7.25
N ARG A 162 4.97 -7.42 8.02
CA ARG A 162 4.98 -7.44 9.49
C ARG A 162 6.14 -8.25 10.03
N ILE A 163 6.76 -7.74 11.10
CA ILE A 163 7.80 -8.43 11.86
C ILE A 163 7.34 -8.53 13.31
N PRO A 164 7.31 -9.73 13.93
CA PRO A 164 6.90 -9.86 15.32
C PRO A 164 7.84 -9.12 16.28
N ARG A 165 7.27 -8.43 17.27
CA ARG A 165 8.02 -7.69 18.28
C ARG A 165 8.74 -8.58 19.28
N TRP A 166 8.23 -9.78 19.57
CA TRP A 166 8.96 -10.71 20.45
C TRP A 166 10.29 -11.14 19.81
N THR A 167 10.33 -11.29 18.48
CA THR A 167 11.56 -11.46 17.69
C THR A 167 12.47 -10.23 17.75
N ALA A 168 11.94 -9.05 18.14
CA ALA A 168 12.67 -7.81 18.42
C ALA A 168 13.19 -7.67 19.87
N PHE A 169 12.87 -8.59 20.80
CA PHE A 169 13.29 -8.51 22.21
C PHE A 169 14.18 -9.66 22.74
N TRP A 170 14.51 -10.71 21.98
CA TRP A 170 15.42 -11.79 22.42
C TRP A 170 16.65 -12.01 21.50
N ASN A 171 17.83 -11.76 22.05
CA ASN A 171 19.24 -12.02 21.64
C ASN A 171 19.75 -11.97 20.18
N ASN A 172 18.92 -11.98 19.13
CA ASN A 172 19.31 -11.66 17.73
C ASN A 172 18.45 -10.51 17.15
N SER A 173 17.87 -9.74 18.05
CA SER A 173 16.64 -9.00 17.81
C SER A 173 16.84 -7.53 17.40
N ARG A 174 17.97 -6.94 17.79
CA ARG A 174 18.41 -5.63 17.31
C ARG A 174 18.63 -5.64 15.81
N GLN A 175 19.06 -6.77 15.24
CA GLN A 175 19.32 -6.88 13.81
C GLN A 175 18.02 -6.82 13.00
N ALA A 176 16.96 -7.54 13.41
CA ALA A 176 15.68 -7.48 12.72
C ALA A 176 15.03 -6.08 12.76
N VAL A 177 15.12 -5.37 13.90
CA VAL A 177 14.63 -3.99 14.01
C VAL A 177 15.49 -3.01 13.22
N ARG A 178 16.82 -3.17 13.26
CA ARG A 178 17.75 -2.36 12.45
C ARG A 178 17.52 -2.58 10.96
N GLN A 179 17.31 -3.84 10.55
CA GLN A 179 16.99 -4.18 9.17
C GLN A 179 15.66 -3.59 8.76
N PHE A 180 14.63 -3.65 9.62
CA PHE A 180 13.36 -3.00 9.36
C PHE A 180 13.50 -1.48 9.19
N ALA A 181 14.27 -0.83 10.08
CA ALA A 181 14.52 0.60 9.98
C ALA A 181 15.33 0.95 8.71
N ALA A 182 16.34 0.14 8.37
CA ALA A 182 17.14 0.31 7.16
C ALA A 182 16.31 0.09 5.89
N ASP A 183 15.54 -1.00 5.82
CA ASP A 183 14.57 -1.28 4.75
C ASP A 183 13.62 -0.10 4.57
N MET A 184 13.10 0.45 5.68
CA MET A 184 12.18 1.59 5.65
C MET A 184 12.84 2.88 5.14
N GLN A 185 14.11 3.15 5.49
CA GLN A 185 14.83 4.32 4.99
C GLN A 185 15.15 4.18 3.50
N LEU A 186 15.58 2.99 3.09
CA LEU A 186 15.91 2.66 1.70
C LEU A 186 14.67 2.82 0.80
N ILE A 187 13.56 2.19 1.16
CA ILE A 187 12.34 2.20 0.35
C ILE A 187 11.63 3.56 0.32
N LYS A 188 11.89 4.43 1.31
CA LYS A 188 11.47 5.84 1.26
C LYS A 188 12.26 6.64 0.22
N ALA A 189 13.54 6.34 0.04
CA ALA A 189 14.41 7.04 -0.90
C ALA A 189 14.22 6.59 -2.36
N LEU A 190 13.82 5.33 -2.57
CA LEU A 190 13.66 4.76 -3.91
C LEU A 190 12.33 5.19 -4.56
N LYS A 191 12.42 5.86 -5.70
CA LYS A 191 11.25 6.27 -6.51
C LYS A 191 11.42 5.85 -7.96
N HIS A 192 10.91 4.66 -8.29
CA HIS A 192 10.96 4.14 -9.65
C HIS A 192 9.71 3.33 -9.99
N ARG A 193 9.30 3.32 -11.26
CA ARG A 193 8.09 2.61 -11.73
C ARG A 193 8.14 1.10 -11.45
N HIS A 194 9.33 0.52 -11.39
CA HIS A 194 9.53 -0.92 -11.16
C HIS A 194 9.90 -1.27 -9.71
N ILE A 195 9.83 -0.32 -8.78
CA ILE A 195 10.11 -0.53 -7.36
C ILE A 195 8.84 -0.21 -6.56
N VAL A 196 8.52 -1.08 -5.60
CA VAL A 196 7.39 -0.84 -4.69
C VAL A 196 7.66 0.38 -3.82
N GLN A 197 6.66 1.23 -3.69
CA GLN A 197 6.71 2.51 -2.99
C GLN A 197 6.30 2.35 -1.53
N PHE A 198 6.98 3.10 -0.67
CA PHE A 198 6.60 3.25 0.73
C PHE A 198 5.28 4.02 0.86
N VAL A 199 4.31 3.44 1.57
CA VAL A 199 3.02 4.09 1.87
C VAL A 199 2.95 4.54 3.33
N GLY A 200 3.46 3.73 4.25
CA GLY A 200 3.29 3.96 5.68
C GLY A 200 4.02 2.97 6.57
N SER A 201 4.16 3.30 7.85
CA SER A 201 4.68 2.35 8.84
C SER A 201 4.07 2.57 10.22
N TYR A 202 4.01 1.47 10.98
CA TYR A 202 3.47 1.49 12.34
C TYR A 202 4.13 0.48 13.28
N THR A 203 3.90 0.67 14.56
CA THR A 203 4.21 -0.28 15.64
C THR A 203 2.94 -0.52 16.44
N ASP A 204 2.59 -1.78 16.67
CA ASP A 204 1.57 -2.19 17.65
C ASP A 204 2.23 -3.04 18.77
N PRO A 205 1.51 -3.59 19.77
CA PRO A 205 2.13 -4.42 20.79
C PRO A 205 2.75 -5.74 20.28
N LYS A 206 2.30 -6.24 19.13
CA LYS A 206 2.68 -7.53 18.55
C LYS A 206 3.66 -7.40 17.38
N TYR A 207 3.61 -6.32 16.60
CA TYR A 207 4.30 -6.20 15.32
C TYR A 207 4.90 -4.80 15.07
N LEU A 208 5.98 -4.80 14.28
CA LEU A 208 6.39 -3.68 13.45
C LEU A 208 5.82 -3.91 12.05
N GLY A 209 5.15 -2.91 11.48
CA GLY A 209 4.47 -3.02 10.19
C GLY A 209 4.90 -1.95 9.19
N MET A 210 5.09 -2.35 7.93
CA MET A 210 5.39 -1.48 6.80
C MET A 210 4.40 -1.73 5.67
N ILE A 211 3.78 -0.66 5.18
CA ILE A 211 2.77 -0.67 4.13
C ILE A 211 3.43 -0.20 2.83
N ILE A 212 3.25 -0.96 1.76
CA ILE A 212 3.85 -0.71 0.45
C ILE A 212 2.83 -0.92 -0.70
N SER A 213 3.13 -0.32 -1.85
CA SER A 213 2.30 -0.35 -3.06
C SER A 213 3.18 -0.36 -4.32
N PRO A 214 2.79 -0.98 -5.45
CA PRO A 214 1.59 -1.79 -5.65
C PRO A 214 1.70 -3.16 -4.98
N VAL A 215 0.55 -3.84 -4.87
CA VAL A 215 0.51 -5.28 -4.54
C VAL A 215 0.88 -6.07 -5.79
N ALA A 216 1.83 -7.00 -5.67
CA ALA A 216 2.17 -7.91 -6.77
C ALA A 216 1.14 -9.05 -6.86
N ASP A 217 0.77 -9.43 -8.07
CA ASP A 217 -0.10 -10.59 -8.32
C ASP A 217 0.58 -11.91 -7.93
N MET A 218 1.88 -11.99 -8.20
CA MET A 218 2.78 -13.10 -7.88
C MET A 218 4.23 -12.65 -7.98
N ASN A 219 5.16 -13.43 -7.44
CA ASN A 219 6.59 -13.21 -7.61
C ASN A 219 7.13 -13.94 -8.86
N LEU A 220 8.36 -13.61 -9.29
CA LEU A 220 8.96 -14.21 -10.47
C LEU A 220 9.14 -15.73 -10.33
N ALA A 221 9.46 -16.25 -9.14
CA ALA A 221 9.62 -17.69 -8.95
C ALA A 221 8.28 -18.43 -9.16
N GLU A 222 7.20 -17.93 -8.58
CA GLU A 222 5.84 -18.43 -8.81
C GLU A 222 5.45 -18.35 -10.30
N TYR A 223 5.79 -17.25 -10.97
CA TYR A 223 5.56 -17.12 -12.41
C TYR A 223 6.36 -18.17 -13.21
N MET A 224 7.62 -18.39 -12.88
CA MET A 224 8.45 -19.40 -13.52
C MET A 224 7.94 -20.82 -13.27
N ASP A 225 7.42 -21.12 -12.07
CA ASP A 225 6.81 -22.41 -11.75
C ASP A 225 5.51 -22.66 -12.53
N LEU A 226 4.70 -21.62 -12.73
CA LEU A 226 3.53 -21.67 -13.60
C LEU A 226 3.92 -21.96 -15.06
N LEU A 227 5.00 -21.33 -15.54
CA LEU A 227 5.52 -21.60 -16.88
C LEU A 227 6.10 -23.02 -17.03
N ALA A 228 6.69 -23.56 -15.97
CA ALA A 228 7.23 -24.91 -15.96
C ALA A 228 6.15 -26.01 -15.91
N GLY A 229 4.87 -25.65 -15.82
CA GLY A 229 3.75 -26.61 -15.80
C GLY A 229 3.57 -27.33 -14.46
N ASN A 230 4.19 -26.84 -13.38
CA ASN A 230 4.17 -27.50 -12.07
C ASN A 230 2.88 -27.26 -11.26
N HIS A 231 1.89 -26.56 -11.84
CA HIS A 231 0.59 -26.29 -11.20
C HIS A 231 -0.55 -26.95 -11.99
N GLU A 232 -1.17 -27.98 -11.42
CA GLU A 232 -2.41 -28.57 -11.91
C GLU A 232 -3.51 -27.50 -12.00
N GLY A 233 -4.03 -27.24 -13.20
CA GLY A 233 -5.31 -26.53 -13.40
C GLY A 233 -5.28 -25.15 -14.08
N LYS A 234 -4.14 -24.67 -14.60
CA LYS A 234 -4.12 -23.52 -15.54
C LYS A 234 -3.36 -23.92 -16.81
N GLN A 235 -3.89 -23.57 -17.98
CA GLN A 235 -3.23 -23.92 -19.23
C GLN A 235 -1.83 -23.29 -19.32
N PRO A 236 -0.80 -24.05 -19.73
CA PRO A 236 0.53 -23.52 -19.93
C PRO A 236 0.51 -22.40 -20.97
N ILE A 237 1.26 -21.33 -20.72
CA ILE A 237 1.59 -20.36 -21.76
C ILE A 237 2.73 -21.00 -22.57
N ASP A 238 2.42 -21.44 -23.78
CA ASP A 238 3.38 -22.10 -24.67
C ASP A 238 4.37 -21.06 -25.22
N PHE A 239 5.57 -21.02 -24.62
CA PHE A 239 6.70 -20.34 -25.21
C PHE A 239 7.40 -21.32 -26.13
N HIS A 240 7.08 -21.27 -27.42
CA HIS A 240 7.87 -21.97 -28.43
C HIS A 240 9.28 -21.38 -28.44
N ILE A 241 10.26 -22.18 -27.99
CA ILE A 241 11.69 -21.85 -28.01
C ILE A 241 12.22 -22.26 -29.40
N PRO A 242 12.64 -21.33 -30.27
CA PRO A 242 13.31 -21.70 -31.50
C PRO A 242 14.67 -22.31 -31.16
N GLU A 243 14.87 -23.56 -31.56
CA GLU A 243 16.11 -24.34 -31.40
C GLU A 243 17.22 -23.88 -32.36
N ASP A 244 17.37 -22.57 -32.60
CA ASP A 244 18.53 -22.10 -33.37
C ASP A 244 19.77 -22.09 -32.47
N GLU A 245 20.33 -23.30 -32.29
CA GLU A 245 21.50 -23.56 -31.47
C GLU A 245 22.70 -22.69 -31.88
N ASP A 246 22.81 -22.32 -33.16
CA ASP A 246 23.91 -21.51 -33.68
C ASP A 246 23.81 -20.06 -33.19
N THR A 247 22.61 -19.47 -33.28
CA THR A 247 22.33 -18.11 -32.78
C THR A 247 22.55 -18.02 -31.27
N LEU A 248 22.04 -19.00 -30.51
CA LEU A 248 22.24 -19.05 -29.06
C LEU A 248 23.72 -19.35 -28.70
N SER A 249 24.44 -20.12 -29.50
CA SER A 249 25.87 -20.40 -29.29
C SER A 249 26.75 -19.20 -29.58
N SER A 250 26.44 -18.41 -30.62
CA SER A 250 27.12 -17.14 -30.89
C SER A 250 26.90 -16.15 -29.75
N LEU A 251 25.64 -15.93 -29.34
CA LEU A 251 25.30 -15.08 -28.18
C LEU A 251 26.01 -15.54 -26.90
N LYS A 252 26.05 -16.85 -26.62
CA LYS A 252 26.79 -17.40 -25.47
C LYS A 252 28.29 -17.13 -25.55
N LYS A 253 28.88 -17.19 -26.74
CA LYS A 253 30.32 -16.96 -26.96
C LYS A 253 30.66 -15.50 -26.74
N ASP A 254 29.86 -14.60 -27.30
CA ASP A 254 30.05 -13.15 -27.20
C ASP A 254 29.87 -12.68 -25.74
N PHE A 255 28.90 -13.24 -25.03
CA PHE A 255 28.66 -12.93 -23.61
C PHE A 255 29.68 -13.54 -22.65
N LYS A 256 30.43 -14.56 -23.06
CA LYS A 256 31.52 -15.15 -22.26
C LYS A 256 32.88 -14.50 -22.52
N ALA A 257 32.99 -13.64 -23.53
CA ALA A 257 34.26 -13.01 -23.90
C ALA A 257 34.59 -11.78 -23.01
N TYR A 258 35.72 -11.86 -22.31
CA TYR A 258 36.32 -10.73 -21.58
C TYR A 258 36.90 -9.70 -22.57
N PRO A 259 36.86 -8.37 -22.30
CA PRO A 259 36.37 -7.71 -21.09
C PRO A 259 34.91 -7.29 -21.13
N GLN A 260 34.22 -7.50 -22.26
CA GLN A 260 33.00 -6.78 -22.54
C GLN A 260 31.73 -7.55 -22.16
N TYR A 261 31.74 -8.89 -22.07
CA TYR A 261 30.56 -9.68 -21.66
C TYR A 261 29.27 -9.27 -22.40
N GLY A 262 29.36 -9.06 -23.72
CA GLY A 262 28.24 -8.58 -24.54
C GLY A 262 27.99 -7.06 -24.52
N LEU A 263 28.82 -6.28 -23.82
CA LEU A 263 28.76 -4.81 -23.86
C LEU A 263 29.15 -4.30 -25.25
N GLY A 264 28.27 -3.50 -25.88
CA GLY A 264 28.46 -3.01 -27.25
C GLY A 264 28.05 -4.00 -28.33
N HIS A 265 27.46 -5.15 -27.96
CA HIS A 265 26.93 -6.12 -28.90
C HIS A 265 25.76 -5.52 -29.69
N ASP A 266 25.74 -5.78 -31.00
CA ASP A 266 24.65 -5.35 -31.87
C ASP A 266 23.47 -6.31 -31.71
N TRP A 267 22.38 -5.79 -31.15
CA TRP A 267 21.16 -6.53 -30.88
C TRP A 267 20.16 -6.52 -32.04
N SER A 268 20.44 -5.79 -33.12
CA SER A 268 19.49 -5.57 -34.22
C SER A 268 19.07 -6.85 -34.95
N SER A 269 19.88 -7.91 -34.86
CA SER A 269 19.63 -9.23 -35.45
C SER A 269 19.00 -10.23 -34.48
N TYR A 270 18.74 -9.85 -33.22
CA TYR A 270 18.23 -10.75 -32.19
C TYR A 270 16.86 -10.30 -31.68
N SER A 271 15.99 -11.27 -31.41
CA SER A 271 14.66 -11.04 -30.89
C SER A 271 14.66 -10.85 -29.36
N PRO A 272 13.64 -10.20 -28.78
CA PRO A 272 13.45 -10.17 -27.32
C PRO A 272 13.43 -11.58 -26.67
N GLN A 273 13.02 -12.59 -27.43
CA GLN A 273 12.97 -14.00 -27.04
C GLN A 273 14.38 -14.60 -26.92
N ASP A 274 15.31 -14.21 -27.79
CA ASP A 274 16.73 -14.64 -27.73
C ASP A 274 17.40 -14.07 -26.49
N ALA A 275 17.13 -12.80 -26.18
CA ALA A 275 17.62 -12.14 -24.98
C ALA A 275 17.09 -12.80 -23.69
N ALA A 276 15.79 -13.13 -23.63
CA ALA A 276 15.18 -13.81 -22.48
C ALA A 276 15.75 -15.22 -22.28
N SER A 277 15.98 -15.95 -23.38
CA SER A 277 16.55 -17.31 -23.35
C SER A 277 18.01 -17.31 -22.90
N LEU A 278 18.79 -16.32 -23.35
CA LEU A 278 20.17 -16.11 -22.91
C LEU A 278 20.24 -15.79 -21.41
N LEU A 279 19.36 -14.90 -20.94
CA LEU A 279 19.21 -14.56 -19.52
C LEU A 279 18.88 -15.79 -18.68
N LEU A 280 17.92 -16.58 -19.10
CA LEU A 280 17.52 -17.80 -18.41
C LEU A 280 18.66 -18.84 -18.37
N TYR A 281 19.40 -18.99 -19.47
CA TYR A 281 20.54 -19.89 -19.57
C TYR A 281 21.66 -19.52 -18.59
N PHE A 282 22.01 -18.23 -18.49
CA PHE A 282 23.02 -17.78 -17.53
C PHE A 282 22.50 -17.84 -16.09
N LEU A 283 21.26 -17.41 -15.83
CA LEU A 283 20.63 -17.47 -14.49
C LEU A 283 20.57 -18.90 -13.92
N LYS A 284 20.32 -19.90 -14.76
CA LYS A 284 20.26 -21.31 -14.36
C LYS A 284 21.63 -21.98 -14.16
N ARG A 285 22.71 -21.43 -14.73
CA ARG A 285 24.05 -22.07 -14.74
C ARG A 285 25.09 -21.41 -13.85
N LEU A 286 24.70 -20.41 -13.09
CA LEU A 286 25.58 -19.83 -12.10
C LEU A 286 25.70 -20.78 -10.91
N GLY A 287 26.92 -21.30 -10.70
CA GLY A 287 27.23 -22.18 -9.57
C GLY A 287 27.25 -21.47 -8.21
N GLN A 288 27.08 -20.15 -8.19
CA GLN A 288 26.96 -19.26 -7.05
C GLN A 288 26.05 -18.10 -7.45
N PRO A 289 25.29 -17.45 -6.55
CA PRO A 289 24.41 -16.34 -6.91
C PRO A 289 25.11 -15.31 -7.83
N LEU A 290 24.40 -14.82 -8.85
CA LEU A 290 24.88 -13.93 -9.94
C LEU A 290 25.58 -12.64 -9.47
N ILE A 291 25.51 -12.36 -8.17
CA ILE A 291 26.11 -11.20 -7.53
C ILE A 291 27.07 -11.71 -6.43
N PRO A 292 28.34 -11.25 -6.41
CA PRO A 292 29.24 -11.56 -5.30
C PRO A 292 28.59 -11.18 -3.97
N TYR A 293 28.71 -12.01 -2.92
CA TYR A 293 27.90 -11.89 -1.69
C TYR A 293 27.95 -10.49 -1.04
N GLU A 294 29.11 -9.86 -1.10
CA GLU A 294 29.40 -8.51 -0.61
C GLU A 294 28.78 -7.38 -1.46
N PHE A 295 28.44 -7.65 -2.72
CA PHE A 295 27.79 -6.69 -3.63
C PHE A 295 26.32 -7.02 -3.91
N LEU A 296 25.80 -8.11 -3.35
CA LEU A 296 24.37 -8.47 -3.40
C LEU A 296 23.50 -7.31 -2.89
N GLU A 297 23.98 -6.59 -1.88
CA GLU A 297 23.33 -5.42 -1.30
C GLU A 297 23.30 -4.19 -2.21
N ALA A 298 24.36 -3.97 -3.00
CA ALA A 298 24.45 -2.85 -3.94
C ALA A 298 23.68 -3.14 -5.23
N PHE A 299 23.72 -4.37 -5.75
CA PHE A 299 22.98 -4.75 -6.95
C PHE A 299 21.46 -4.85 -6.71
N ARG A 300 21.02 -5.17 -5.48
CA ARG A 300 19.63 -5.00 -5.06
C ARG A 300 19.17 -3.56 -5.04
N ASN A 301 20.12 -2.62 -4.98
CA ASN A 301 19.88 -1.19 -4.84
C ASN A 301 20.76 -0.39 -5.81
N PRO A 302 20.50 -0.49 -7.13
CA PRO A 302 21.12 0.44 -8.06
C PRO A 302 20.53 1.83 -7.81
N CYS A 303 21.37 2.87 -7.93
CA CYS A 303 21.00 4.28 -7.76
C CYS A 303 19.72 4.67 -8.53
#